data_AF-A0A846HQY4-F1
#
_entry.id   AF-A0A846HQY4-F1
#
_cell.length_a   1.000
_cell.length_b   1.000
_cell.length_c   1.000
_cell.angle_alpha   90.00
_cell.angle_beta   90.00
_cell.angle_gamma   90.00
#
_symmetry.space_group_name_H-M   'P 1'
#
loop_
_entity.id
_entity.type
_entity.pdbx_description
1 polymer ?
#
loop_
_entity_poly.entity_id
_entity_poly.type
_entity_poly.pdbx_seq_one_letter_code
_entity_poly.pdbx_strand_id
1 'polypeptide(L)'
;MSASATVILGQSWCGMLTIEYALTQPLGLQGLVLANSTPSAPLWGEETHRLRTQLSAEVRAVLDQHEAAGSTDSAAYQDAMMAFYRRHVIRLETWPASVRDDPALRVQVRARSGDVDRRPGVVVKGLVGA
;
A
#
# COMPACT_ATOMS: atom_id res chain seq x y z
N MET A 1 33.19 -11.23 -19.15
CA MET A 1 31.84 -11.02 -19.73
C MET A 1 31.50 -9.55 -19.55
N SER A 2 31.04 -8.83 -20.58
CA SER A 2 30.57 -7.45 -20.43
C SER A 2 29.17 -7.48 -19.80
N ALA A 3 28.96 -6.72 -18.72
CA ALA A 3 27.65 -6.62 -18.08
C ALA A 3 26.74 -5.67 -18.88
N SER A 4 25.49 -6.06 -19.09
CA SER A 4 24.50 -5.22 -19.78
C SER A 4 24.18 -3.96 -18.97
N ALA A 5 24.20 -2.81 -19.64
CA ALA A 5 23.74 -1.55 -19.08
C ALA A 5 22.26 -1.64 -18.67
N THR A 6 21.96 -1.44 -17.38
CA THR A 6 20.64 -1.66 -16.79
C THR A 6 20.19 -0.44 -15.98
N VAL A 7 18.93 -0.03 -16.15
CA VAL A 7 18.24 0.93 -15.26
C VAL A 7 17.14 0.17 -14.52
N ILE A 8 17.06 0.34 -13.20
CA ILE A 8 16.06 -0.34 -12.37
C ILE A 8 15.00 0.66 -11.91
N LEU A 9 13.74 0.29 -12.11
CA LEU A 9 12.60 0.99 -11.53
C LEU A 9 12.12 0.23 -10.29
N GLY A 10 12.14 0.90 -9.14
CA GLY A 10 11.57 0.40 -7.89
C GLY A 10 10.35 1.22 -7.49
N GLN A 11 9.20 0.58 -7.36
CA GLN A 11 7.95 1.22 -6.93
C GLN A 11 7.59 0.79 -5.51
N SER A 12 7.10 1.72 -4.68
CA SER A 12 6.71 1.44 -3.28
C SER A 12 7.86 0.77 -2.52
N TRP A 13 7.61 -0.38 -1.88
CA TRP A 13 8.64 -1.17 -1.19
C TRP A 13 9.80 -1.60 -2.10
N CYS A 14 9.55 -1.89 -3.39
CA CYS A 14 10.61 -2.29 -4.32
C CYS A 14 11.64 -1.16 -4.54
N GLY A 15 11.30 0.10 -4.28
CA GLY A 15 12.28 1.19 -4.26
C GLY A 15 13.29 1.05 -3.12
N MET A 16 12.85 0.64 -1.92
CA MET A 16 13.76 0.32 -0.81
C MET A 16 14.69 -0.84 -1.18
N LEU A 17 14.12 -1.91 -1.72
CA LEU A 17 14.91 -3.06 -2.18
C LEU A 17 15.91 -2.68 -3.28
N THR A 18 15.50 -1.80 -4.19
CA THR A 18 16.36 -1.29 -5.27
C THR A 18 17.52 -0.47 -4.71
N ILE A 19 17.29 0.33 -3.66
CA ILE A 19 18.36 1.06 -2.95
C ILE A 19 19.34 0.06 -2.32
N GLU A 20 18.85 -0.93 -1.57
CA GLU A 20 19.69 -1.97 -0.96
C GLU A 20 20.53 -2.73 -2.01
N TYR A 21 19.92 -3.09 -3.14
CA TYR A 21 20.62 -3.72 -4.25
C TYR A 21 21.70 -2.80 -4.84
N ALA A 22 21.39 -1.52 -5.09
CA ALA A 22 22.34 -0.58 -5.66
C ALA A 22 23.57 -0.34 -4.76
N LEU A 23 23.39 -0.39 -3.43
CA LEU A 23 24.49 -0.27 -2.47
C LEU A 23 25.50 -1.42 -2.57
N THR A 24 25.12 -2.57 -3.14
CA THR A 24 26.06 -3.67 -3.45
C THR A 24 26.97 -3.39 -4.66
N GLN A 25 26.78 -2.24 -5.33
CA GLN A 25 27.52 -1.81 -6.52
C GLN A 25 27.56 -2.85 -7.65
N PRO A 26 26.38 -3.35 -8.10
CA PRO A 26 26.32 -4.37 -9.12
C PRO A 26 26.85 -3.84 -10.46
N LEU A 27 27.69 -4.65 -11.12
CA LEU A 27 28.22 -4.32 -12.44
C LEU A 27 27.09 -4.14 -13.45
N GLY A 28 27.16 -3.07 -14.24
CA GLY A 28 26.20 -2.76 -15.30
C GLY A 28 25.01 -1.89 -14.85
N LEU A 29 24.82 -1.62 -13.56
CA LEU A 29 23.80 -0.67 -13.11
C LEU A 29 24.16 0.76 -13.55
N GLN A 30 23.27 1.38 -14.33
CA GLN A 30 23.45 2.72 -14.90
C GLN A 30 22.55 3.78 -14.23
N GLY A 31 21.46 3.37 -13.59
CA GLY A 31 20.54 4.33 -12.98
C GLY A 31 19.38 3.68 -12.25
N LEU A 32 18.74 4.47 -11.39
CA LEU A 32 17.58 4.09 -10.59
C LEU A 32 16.42 5.04 -10.85
N VAL A 33 15.21 4.50 -10.93
CA VAL A 33 13.95 5.25 -10.85
C VAL A 33 13.24 4.80 -9.58
N LEU A 34 13.21 5.67 -8.57
CA LEU A 34 12.51 5.43 -7.31
C LEU A 34 11.12 6.07 -7.38
N ALA A 35 10.10 5.25 -7.63
CA ALA A 35 8.73 5.70 -7.86
C ALA A 35 7.87 5.48 -6.62
N ASN A 36 7.48 6.59 -5.95
CA ASN A 36 6.54 6.55 -4.83
C ASN A 36 7.06 5.69 -3.67
N SER A 37 8.37 5.77 -3.43
CA SER A 37 9.12 4.96 -2.47
C SER A 37 9.70 5.83 -1.36
N THR A 38 10.02 5.19 -0.24
CA THR A 38 10.75 5.81 0.87
C THR A 38 12.14 5.18 0.98
N PRO A 39 13.18 5.91 1.43
CA PRO A 39 14.45 5.31 1.86
C PRO A 39 14.42 4.85 3.33
N SER A 40 13.35 5.14 4.09
CA SER A 40 13.27 4.88 5.53
C SER A 40 11.87 4.41 5.92
N ALA A 41 11.79 3.19 6.47
CA ALA A 41 10.54 2.65 7.01
C ALA A 41 10.03 3.44 8.23
N PRO A 42 10.88 3.84 9.21
CA PRO A 42 10.44 4.69 10.32
C PRO A 42 9.83 6.01 9.85
N LEU A 43 10.49 6.71 8.91
CA LEU A 43 9.97 7.99 8.39
C LEU A 43 8.64 7.78 7.64
N TRP A 44 8.49 6.66 6.94
CA TRP A 44 7.21 6.31 6.32
C TRP A 44 6.11 6.08 7.37
N GLY A 45 6.43 5.45 8.50
CA GLY A 45 5.50 5.31 9.62
C GLY A 45 5.04 6.67 10.17
N GLU A 46 6.00 7.57 10.44
CA GLU A 46 5.70 8.93 10.93
C GLU A 46 4.83 9.72 9.95
N GLU A 47 5.18 9.71 8.67
CA GLU A 47 4.45 10.46 7.64
C GLU A 47 3.08 9.86 7.34
N THR A 48 2.93 8.53 7.37
CA THR A 48 1.61 7.90 7.21
C THR A 48 0.70 8.21 8.39
N HIS A 49 1.22 8.22 9.62
CA HIS A 49 0.47 8.69 10.78
C HIS A 49 0.08 10.17 10.65
N ARG A 50 1.01 11.04 10.21
CA ARG A 50 0.70 12.45 9.95
C ARG A 50 -0.38 12.62 8.88
N LEU A 51 -0.35 11.85 7.80
CA LEU A 51 -1.39 11.87 6.76
C LEU A 51 -2.75 11.37 7.29
N ARG A 52 -2.75 10.35 8.15
CA ARG A 52 -3.97 9.84 8.81
C ARG A 52 -4.67 10.91 9.64
N THR A 53 -3.93 11.84 10.26
CA THR A 53 -4.55 12.98 10.98
C THR A 53 -5.42 13.87 10.09
N GLN A 54 -5.28 13.81 8.76
CA GLN A 54 -6.07 14.59 7.81
C GLN A 54 -7.43 13.94 7.46
N LEU A 55 -7.70 12.72 7.94
CA LEU A 55 -9.01 12.06 7.83
C LEU A 55 -10.01 12.67 8.82
N SER A 56 -11.31 12.38 8.67
CA SER A 56 -12.29 12.82 9.67
C SER A 56 -12.10 12.12 11.02
N ALA A 57 -12.58 12.72 12.10
CA ALA A 57 -12.44 12.15 13.44
C ALA A 57 -13.14 10.78 13.55
N GLU A 58 -14.29 10.63 12.90
CA GLU A 58 -15.07 9.39 12.87
C GLU A 58 -14.32 8.27 12.16
N VAL A 59 -13.70 8.57 11.00
CA VAL A 59 -12.89 7.59 10.28
C VAL A 59 -11.70 7.16 11.13
N ARG A 60 -10.96 8.11 11.72
CA ARG A 60 -9.82 7.79 12.58
C ARG A 60 -10.21 6.92 13.77
N ALA A 61 -11.34 7.22 14.43
CA ALA A 61 -11.82 6.43 15.56
C ALA A 61 -12.10 4.97 15.20
N VAL A 62 -12.72 4.73 14.02
CA VAL A 62 -12.94 3.35 13.52
C VAL A 62 -11.60 2.65 13.29
N LEU A 63 -10.64 3.31 12.64
CA LEU A 63 -9.32 2.75 12.40
C LEU A 63 -8.59 2.41 13.71
N ASP A 64 -8.55 3.35 14.66
CA ASP A 64 -7.89 3.19 15.96
C ASP A 64 -8.49 2.02 16.75
N GLN A 65 -9.83 1.94 16.80
CA GLN A 65 -10.55 0.89 17.52
C GLN A 65 -10.23 -0.51 16.96
N HIS A 66 -10.27 -0.66 15.64
CA HIS A 66 -10.04 -1.96 15.00
C HIS A 66 -8.58 -2.38 15.02
N GLU A 67 -7.63 -1.44 14.92
CA GLU A 67 -6.20 -1.71 15.10
C GLU A 67 -5.89 -2.17 16.52
N ALA A 68 -6.40 -1.46 17.54
CA ALA A 68 -6.22 -1.83 18.95
C ALA A 68 -6.84 -3.21 19.28
N ALA A 69 -7.95 -3.55 18.62
CA ALA A 69 -8.62 -4.84 18.77
C ALA A 69 -8.06 -5.95 17.86
N GLY A 70 -7.09 -5.66 16.98
CA GLY A 70 -6.58 -6.62 16.00
C GLY A 70 -7.61 -7.11 14.97
N SER A 71 -8.69 -6.36 14.75
CA SER A 71 -9.83 -6.72 13.89
C SER A 71 -9.81 -5.97 12.55
N THR A 72 -8.61 -5.84 11.99
CA THR A 72 -8.36 -5.10 10.73
C THR A 72 -8.92 -5.81 9.51
N ASP A 73 -9.41 -7.03 9.62
CA ASP A 73 -10.12 -7.75 8.56
C ASP A 73 -11.62 -7.41 8.49
N SER A 74 -12.14 -6.66 9.47
CA SER A 74 -13.55 -6.27 9.51
C SER A 74 -13.94 -5.34 8.35
N ALA A 75 -15.18 -5.46 7.88
CA ALA A 75 -15.71 -4.60 6.83
C ALA A 75 -15.67 -3.10 7.21
N ALA A 76 -15.95 -2.79 8.49
CA ALA A 76 -15.91 -1.42 8.99
C ALA A 76 -14.50 -0.81 8.91
N TYR A 77 -13.47 -1.57 9.29
CA TYR A 77 -12.08 -1.12 9.14
C TYR A 77 -11.72 -0.92 7.66
N GLN A 78 -12.10 -1.85 6.79
CA GLN A 78 -11.78 -1.75 5.37
C GLN A 78 -12.46 -0.54 4.71
N ASP A 79 -13.73 -0.30 5.01
CA ASP A 79 -14.46 0.87 4.52
C ASP A 79 -13.84 2.18 5.04
N ALA A 80 -13.39 2.21 6.30
CA ALA A 80 -12.68 3.36 6.85
C ALA A 80 -11.30 3.57 6.18
N MET A 81 -10.55 2.49 5.94
CA MET A 81 -9.26 2.53 5.26
C MET A 81 -9.37 3.06 3.82
N MET A 82 -10.52 2.87 3.16
CA MET A 82 -10.74 3.44 1.82
C MET A 82 -10.68 4.96 1.78
N ALA A 83 -11.00 5.65 2.88
CA ALA A 83 -10.85 7.09 2.95
C ALA A 83 -9.37 7.51 2.80
N PHE A 84 -8.45 6.76 3.42
CA PHE A 84 -7.02 6.97 3.27
C PHE A 84 -6.55 6.65 1.85
N TYR A 85 -6.95 5.49 1.32
CA TYR A 85 -6.47 5.02 0.01
C TYR A 85 -6.92 5.89 -1.15
N ARG A 86 -8.17 6.36 -1.14
CA ARG A 86 -8.67 7.28 -2.17
C ARG A 86 -7.95 8.63 -2.17
N ARG A 87 -7.41 9.04 -1.03
CA ARG A 87 -6.68 10.30 -0.90
C ARG A 87 -5.19 10.15 -1.22
N HIS A 88 -4.57 9.04 -0.82
CA HIS A 88 -3.11 8.94 -0.77
C HIS A 88 -2.50 7.80 -1.60
N VAL A 89 -3.31 6.87 -2.13
CA VAL A 89 -2.80 5.69 -2.86
C VAL A 89 -3.25 5.70 -4.32
N ILE A 90 -4.56 5.60 -4.60
CA ILE A 90 -5.11 5.70 -5.95
C ILE A 90 -6.25 6.71 -5.95
N ARG A 91 -6.03 7.82 -6.66
CA ARG A 91 -6.96 8.95 -6.74
C ARG A 91 -7.90 8.89 -7.94
N LEU A 92 -7.76 7.86 -8.78
CA LEU A 92 -8.66 7.61 -9.90
C LEU A 92 -10.03 7.21 -9.38
N GLU A 93 -11.09 7.72 -10.00
CA GLU A 93 -12.47 7.35 -9.68
C GLU A 93 -12.72 5.86 -10.01
N THR A 94 -12.25 5.43 -11.18
CA THR A 94 -12.24 4.02 -11.58
C THR A 94 -10.83 3.47 -11.44
N TRP A 95 -10.68 2.46 -10.57
CA TRP A 95 -9.39 1.82 -10.37
C TRP A 95 -9.04 0.91 -11.55
N PRO A 96 -7.76 0.84 -11.96
CA PRO A 96 -7.31 -0.04 -13.02
C PRO A 96 -7.67 -1.50 -12.74
N ALA A 97 -7.95 -2.27 -13.79
CA ALA A 97 -8.28 -3.69 -13.68
C ALA A 97 -7.20 -4.50 -12.93
N SER A 98 -5.92 -4.17 -13.17
CA SER A 98 -4.78 -4.76 -12.49
C SER A 98 -4.76 -4.58 -10.98
N VAL A 99 -5.50 -3.60 -10.42
CA VAL A 99 -5.64 -3.39 -8.98
C VAL A 99 -6.96 -3.95 -8.49
N ARG A 100 -8.06 -3.65 -9.21
CA ARG A 100 -9.41 -4.04 -8.82
C ARG A 100 -9.58 -5.56 -8.77
N ASP A 101 -9.01 -6.26 -9.74
CA ASP A 101 -9.24 -7.68 -9.94
C ASP A 101 -8.18 -8.55 -9.22
N ASP A 102 -7.14 -7.92 -8.66
CA ASP A 102 -6.05 -8.60 -7.95
C ASP A 102 -6.50 -9.07 -6.55
N PRO A 103 -6.54 -10.39 -6.27
CA PRO A 103 -6.97 -10.92 -4.98
C PRO A 103 -6.13 -10.47 -3.79
N ALA A 104 -4.86 -10.10 -3.98
CA ALA A 104 -4.00 -9.56 -2.93
C ALA A 104 -4.27 -8.07 -2.64
N LEU A 105 -4.83 -7.33 -3.60
CA LEU A 105 -5.19 -5.91 -3.47
C LEU A 105 -6.70 -5.70 -3.26
N ARG A 106 -7.48 -6.78 -3.29
CA ARG A 106 -8.95 -6.82 -3.13
C ARG A 106 -9.49 -6.46 -1.75
N VAL A 107 -8.63 -6.00 -0.86
CA VAL A 107 -8.98 -5.45 0.45
C VAL A 107 -9.80 -4.13 0.32
N GLN A 108 -10.05 -3.64 -0.90
CA GLN A 108 -10.40 -2.22 -1.12
C GLN A 108 -11.45 -1.92 -2.20
N VAL A 109 -12.17 -2.93 -2.67
CA VAL A 109 -13.21 -2.73 -3.67
C VAL A 109 -14.54 -3.25 -3.15
N ARG A 110 -15.18 -2.45 -2.28
CA ARG A 110 -16.64 -2.39 -2.19
C ARG A 110 -17.11 -0.98 -2.45
N ALA A 111 -17.01 -0.56 -3.72
CA ALA A 111 -17.82 0.54 -4.20
C ALA A 111 -19.22 -0.01 -4.51
N ARG A 112 -20.22 0.54 -3.81
CA ARG A 112 -21.66 0.33 -3.95
C ARG A 112 -22.11 -0.02 -5.39
N SER A 113 -22.51 -1.28 -5.60
CA SER A 113 -23.66 -1.65 -6.44
C SER A 113 -23.97 -3.14 -6.24
N GLY A 114 -25.03 -3.44 -5.47
CA GLY A 114 -25.93 -4.57 -5.70
C GLY A 114 -25.45 -6.02 -5.78
N ASP A 115 -24.16 -6.35 -5.74
CA ASP A 115 -23.71 -7.74 -5.98
C ASP A 115 -22.99 -8.34 -4.77
N VAL A 116 -23.54 -9.44 -4.27
CA VAL A 116 -23.09 -10.15 -3.07
C VAL A 116 -22.29 -11.37 -3.50
N ASP A 117 -20.98 -11.23 -3.72
CA ASP A 117 -20.11 -12.43 -3.80
C ASP A 117 -19.85 -12.95 -2.38
N ARG A 118 -20.49 -14.09 -2.07
CA ARG A 118 -20.46 -14.82 -0.77
C ARG A 118 -19.42 -15.94 -0.79
N ARG A 119 -18.13 -15.64 -0.96
CA ARG A 119 -17.07 -16.66 -0.83
C ARG A 119 -16.20 -16.42 0.39
N PRO A 120 -16.09 -17.39 1.33
CA PRO A 120 -15.30 -17.24 2.54
C PRO A 120 -13.82 -17.54 2.28
N GLY A 121 -12.94 -16.82 2.98
CA GLY A 121 -11.58 -17.28 3.30
C GLY A 121 -10.45 -16.73 2.43
N VAL A 122 -10.08 -15.46 2.60
CA VAL A 122 -8.72 -14.99 2.31
C VAL A 122 -8.27 -14.04 3.42
N VAL A 123 -7.25 -14.47 4.16
CA VAL A 123 -6.55 -13.68 5.18
C VAL A 123 -5.42 -12.92 4.49
N VAL A 124 -5.48 -11.59 4.47
CA VAL A 124 -4.33 -10.75 4.11
C VAL A 124 -3.82 -10.09 5.39
N LYS A 125 -2.63 -10.49 5.83
CA LYS A 125 -1.94 -9.94 6.99
C LYS A 125 -1.55 -8.50 6.66
N GLY A 126 -2.23 -7.53 7.27
CA GLY A 126 -1.88 -6.12 7.14
C GLY A 126 -0.44 -5.88 7.59
N LEU A 127 0.35 -5.22 6.76
CA LEU A 127 1.59 -4.57 7.16
C LEU A 127 1.22 -3.30 7.93
N VAL A 128 0.73 -3.46 9.16
CA VAL A 128 0.63 -2.38 10.14
C VAL A 128 1.40 -2.87 11.35
N GLY A 129 2.57 -2.30 11.57
CA GLY A 129 3.51 -2.73 12.59
C GLY A 129 4.86 -2.04 12.45
N ALA A 130 4.88 -0.75 12.79
CA ALA A 130 6.02 -0.07 13.41
C ALA A 130 5.45 0.90 14.44
#